data_AF-A0A951PNF2-F1
#
_entry.id   AF-A0A951PNF2-F1
#
_cell.length_a   1.000
_cell.length_b   1.000
_cell.length_c   1.000
_cell.angle_alpha   90.00
_cell.angle_beta   90.00
_cell.angle_gamma   90.00
#
_symmetry.space_group_name_H-M   'P 1'
#
loop_
_entity.id
_entity.type
_entity.pdbx_description
1 polymer ?
#
loop_
_entity_poly.entity_id
_entity_poly.type
_entity_poly.pdbx_seq_one_letter_code
_entity_poly.pdbx_strand_id
1 'polypeptide(L)'
;MVSRQKLGFQWKDLPSRQVLGASFFAAFFGTYLAIWLQQTALKFTAAGIAQTLAATSPLFVLPIAVWLGELVTVRAVLGVLVAIAGIALVLG
;
A
#
# COMPACT_ATOMS: atom_id res chain seq x y z
N MET A 1 7.08 -42.11 -15.95
CA MET A 1 7.37 -41.92 -14.50
C MET A 1 6.90 -40.53 -14.08
N VAL A 2 5.67 -40.41 -13.58
CA VAL A 2 5.08 -39.13 -13.13
C VAL A 2 5.30 -39.02 -11.63
N SER A 3 6.20 -38.12 -11.23
CA SER A 3 6.50 -37.82 -9.82
C SER A 3 5.28 -37.16 -9.18
N ARG A 4 4.73 -37.81 -8.14
CA ARG A 4 3.63 -37.29 -7.33
C ARG A 4 4.15 -36.12 -6.47
N GLN A 5 3.92 -34.89 -6.93
CA GLN A 5 4.08 -33.71 -6.10
C GLN A 5 3.19 -33.86 -4.86
N LYS A 6 3.83 -33.84 -3.70
CA LYS A 6 3.18 -33.85 -2.40
C LYS A 6 2.38 -32.55 -2.25
N LEU A 7 1.09 -32.60 -2.56
CA LEU A 7 0.05 -31.64 -2.12
C LEU A 7 -0.16 -31.77 -0.60
N GLY A 8 0.92 -31.59 0.16
CA GLY A 8 0.89 -31.49 1.60
C GLY A 8 0.88 -30.02 1.96
N PHE A 9 -0.31 -29.42 2.12
CA PHE A 9 -0.46 -28.13 2.77
C PHE A 9 0.10 -28.29 4.19
N GLN A 10 1.36 -27.90 4.41
CA GLN A 10 2.01 -28.00 5.71
C GLN A 10 1.46 -26.89 6.61
N TRP A 11 0.36 -27.19 7.32
CA TRP A 11 -0.28 -26.34 8.34
C TRP A 11 0.58 -26.12 9.61
N LYS A 12 1.92 -26.20 9.51
CA LYS A 12 2.79 -26.43 10.67
C LYS A 12 3.78 -25.32 10.97
N ASP A 13 3.68 -24.19 10.28
CA ASP A 13 4.37 -22.96 10.66
C ASP A 13 3.37 -22.03 11.33
N LEU A 14 3.04 -22.30 12.60
CA LEU A 14 2.31 -21.35 13.42
C LEU A 14 3.15 -20.05 13.46
N PRO A 15 2.63 -18.93 12.96
CA PRO A 15 3.38 -17.68 12.94
C PRO A 15 3.79 -17.35 14.37
N SER A 16 5.07 -17.06 14.56
CA SER A 16 5.61 -16.75 15.89
C SER A 16 4.84 -15.60 16.53
N ARG A 17 4.81 -15.54 17.87
CA ARG A 17 4.09 -14.49 18.61
C ARG A 17 4.51 -13.07 18.16
N GLN A 18 5.74 -12.91 17.69
CA GLN A 18 6.26 -11.68 17.10
C GLN A 18 5.63 -11.37 15.73
N VAL A 19 5.53 -12.35 14.83
CA VAL A 19 4.88 -12.18 13.51
C VAL A 19 3.39 -11.89 13.66
N LEU A 20 2.71 -12.57 14.59
CA LEU A 20 1.32 -12.28 14.91
C LEU A 20 1.14 -10.84 15.42
N GLY A 21 2.01 -10.40 16.34
CA GLY A 21 2.00 -9.02 16.83
C GLY A 21 2.29 -8.00 15.74
N ALA A 22 3.28 -8.27 14.89
CA ALA A 22 3.67 -7.41 13.77
C ALA A 22 2.55 -7.29 12.72
N SER A 23 1.92 -8.41 12.34
CA SER A 23 0.79 -8.43 11.41
C SER A 23 -0.43 -7.73 11.97
N PHE A 24 -0.73 -7.91 13.26
CA PHE A 24 -1.80 -7.16 13.93
C PHE A 24 -1.54 -5.66 13.88
N PHE A 25 -0.31 -5.23 14.21
CA PHE A 25 0.06 -3.82 14.18
C PHE A 25 0.00 -3.26 12.75
N ALA A 26 0.56 -3.98 11.78
CA ALA A 26 0.54 -3.57 10.37
C ALA A 26 -0.88 -3.49 9.80
N ALA A 27 -1.74 -4.46 10.08
CA ALA A 27 -3.14 -4.44 9.62
C ALA A 27 -3.97 -3.36 10.34
N PHE A 28 -3.74 -3.16 11.64
CA PHE A 28 -4.46 -2.16 12.41
C PHE A 28 -4.09 -0.74 12.00
N PHE A 29 -2.79 -0.40 11.98
CA PHE A 29 -2.33 0.94 11.62
C PHE A 29 -2.34 1.19 10.12
N GLY A 30 -2.01 0.18 9.31
CA GLY A 30 -1.95 0.30 7.86
C GLY A 30 -3.32 0.29 7.20
N THR A 31 -4.21 -0.63 7.58
CA THR A 31 -5.50 -0.81 6.90
C THR A 31 -6.66 -0.24 7.70
N TYR A 32 -6.86 -0.69 8.93
CA TYR A 32 -8.04 -0.30 9.72
C TYR A 32 -8.07 1.20 10.02
N LEU A 33 -6.99 1.73 10.59
CA LEU A 33 -6.89 3.13 10.96
C LEU A 33 -6.89 4.04 9.72
N ALA A 34 -6.20 3.65 8.65
CA ALA A 34 -6.20 4.39 7.40
C ALA A 34 -7.61 4.53 6.81
N ILE A 35 -8.37 3.44 6.72
CA ILE A 35 -9.75 3.47 6.22
C ILE A 35 -10.65 4.27 7.16
N TRP A 36 -10.50 4.14 8.46
CA TRP A 36 -11.29 4.91 9.43
C TRP A 36 -11.05 6.42 9.30
N LEU A 37 -9.79 6.84 9.16
CA LEU A 37 -9.41 8.24 8.91
C LEU A 37 -9.91 8.72 7.54
N GLN A 38 -9.86 7.87 6.51
CA GLN A 38 -10.42 8.17 5.19
C GLN A 38 -11.92 8.45 5.26
N GLN A 39 -12.70 7.58 5.92
CA GLN A 39 -14.14 7.77 6.11
C GLN A 39 -14.44 9.03 6.92
N THR A 40 -13.60 9.33 7.90
CA THR A 40 -13.68 10.58 8.67
C THR A 40 -13.45 11.80 7.76
N ALA A 41 -12.41 11.79 6.92
CA ALA A 41 -12.13 12.88 5.98
C ALA A 41 -13.30 13.11 5.01
N LEU A 42 -13.93 12.05 4.49
CA LEU A 42 -15.12 12.14 3.63
C LEU A 42 -16.32 12.77 4.32
N LYS A 43 -16.44 12.61 5.65
CA LYS A 43 -17.52 13.21 6.44
C LYS A 43 -17.31 14.71 6.69
N PHE A 44 -16.06 15.15 6.82
CA PHE A 44 -15.71 16.52 7.21
C PHE A 44 -15.25 17.42 6.06
N THR A 45 -14.98 16.87 4.87
CA THR A 45 -14.51 17.61 3.70
C THR A 45 -15.28 17.21 2.45
N ALA A 46 -15.20 18.02 1.39
CA ALA A 46 -15.78 17.66 0.11
C ALA A 46 -15.14 16.35 -0.39
N ALA A 47 -15.98 15.39 -0.80
CA ALA A 47 -15.52 14.06 -1.22
C ALA A 47 -14.44 14.14 -2.32
N GLY A 48 -14.56 15.09 -3.26
CA GLY A 48 -13.54 15.31 -4.30
C GLY A 48 -12.16 15.67 -3.74
N ILE A 49 -12.09 16.53 -2.72
CA ILE A 49 -10.82 16.94 -2.11
C ILE A 49 -10.20 15.76 -1.34
N ALA A 50 -11.02 15.07 -0.52
CA ALA A 50 -10.56 13.89 0.21
C ALA A 50 -10.04 12.77 -0.71
N GLN A 51 -10.76 12.49 -1.80
CA GLN A 51 -10.37 11.45 -2.75
C GLN A 51 -9.12 11.85 -3.55
N THR A 52 -8.95 13.12 -3.87
CA THR A 52 -7.73 13.57 -4.56
C THR A 52 -6.52 13.47 -3.65
N LEU A 53 -6.66 13.84 -2.37
CA LEU A 53 -5.60 13.65 -1.37
C LEU A 53 -5.31 12.16 -1.13
N ALA A 54 -6.31 11.29 -1.21
CA ALA A 54 -6.11 9.85 -1.13
C ALA A 54 -5.33 9.31 -2.35
N ALA A 55 -5.58 9.87 -3.53
CA ALA A 55 -4.95 9.47 -4.78
C ALA A 55 -3.48 9.94 -4.91
N THR A 56 -2.96 10.74 -3.97
CA THR A 56 -1.55 11.17 -3.97
C THR A 56 -0.58 10.08 -3.51
N SER A 57 -1.04 8.83 -3.32
CA SER A 57 -0.17 7.70 -2.93
C SER A 57 1.08 7.53 -3.83
N PRO A 58 1.05 7.77 -5.16
CA PRO A 58 2.24 7.66 -6.01
C PRO A 58 3.32 8.70 -5.69
N LEU A 59 2.97 9.81 -5.04
CA LEU A 59 3.95 10.81 -4.59
C LEU A 59 4.91 10.22 -3.55
N PHE A 60 4.40 9.34 -2.69
CA PHE A 60 5.15 8.78 -1.57
C PHE A 60 5.84 7.44 -1.91
N VAL A 61 5.40 6.74 -2.96
CA VAL A 61 5.89 5.38 -3.27
C VAL A 61 7.39 5.36 -3.61
N LEU A 62 7.89 6.34 -4.37
CA LEU A 62 9.31 6.38 -4.77
C LEU A 62 10.26 6.70 -3.62
N PRO A 63 10.04 7.76 -2.81
CA PRO A 63 10.88 8.02 -1.64
C PRO A 63 10.91 6.83 -0.66
N ILE A 64 9.76 6.18 -0.45
CA ILE A 64 9.66 5.01 0.42
C ILE A 64 10.45 3.83 -0.17
N ALA A 65 10.32 3.56 -1.47
CA ALA A 65 11.07 2.50 -2.15
C ALA A 65 12.59 2.71 -2.03
N VAL A 66 13.07 3.96 -2.22
CA VAL A 66 14.49 4.31 -2.01
C VAL A 66 14.90 4.09 -0.55
N TRP A 67 14.06 4.49 0.42
CA TRP A 67 14.33 4.30 1.85
C TRP A 67 14.41 2.81 2.24
N LEU A 68 13.59 1.96 1.61
CA LEU A 68 13.65 0.51 1.77
C LEU A 68 14.84 -0.14 1.02
N GLY A 69 15.61 0.63 0.24
CA GLY A 69 16.74 0.14 -0.54
C GLY A 69 16.36 -0.56 -1.84
N GLU A 70 15.13 -0.37 -2.34
CA GLU A 70 14.68 -0.94 -3.60
C GLU A 70 15.31 -0.22 -4.81
N LEU A 71 15.64 -0.98 -5.86
CA LEU A 71 16.19 -0.43 -7.10
C LEU A 71 15.09 0.26 -7.91
N VAL A 72 15.05 1.58 -7.82
CA VAL A 72 14.11 2.40 -8.59
C VAL A 72 14.45 2.36 -10.07
N THR A 73 13.56 1.77 -10.88
CA THR A 73 13.71 1.74 -12.33
C THR A 73 13.23 3.05 -12.97
N VAL A 74 13.76 3.37 -14.16
CA VAL A 74 13.30 4.53 -14.96
C VAL A 74 11.80 4.45 -15.26
N ARG A 75 11.25 3.24 -15.43
CA ARG A 75 9.81 3.03 -15.65
C ARG A 75 8.97 3.45 -14.44
N ALA A 76 9.47 3.21 -13.22
CA ALA A 76 8.80 3.65 -11.99
C ALA A 76 8.80 5.18 -11.86
N VAL A 77 9.91 5.83 -12.20
CA VAL A 77 10.01 7.30 -12.24
C VAL A 77 8.99 7.90 -13.21
N LEU A 78 8.93 7.38 -14.44
CA LEU A 78 7.96 7.86 -15.43
C LEU A 78 6.51 7.65 -14.97
N GLY A 79 6.20 6.51 -14.35
CA GLY A 79 4.87 6.24 -13.80
C GLY A 79 4.45 7.25 -12.73
N VAL A 80 5.36 7.60 -11.81
CA VAL A 80 5.09 8.63 -10.80
C VAL A 80 4.94 10.01 -11.41
N LEU A 81 5.73 10.38 -12.42
CA LEU A 81 5.55 11.67 -13.12
C LEU A 81 4.17 11.77 -13.78
N VAL A 82 3.71 10.70 -14.44
CA VAL A 82 2.36 10.64 -15.02
C VAL A 82 1.28 10.75 -13.94
N ALA A 83 1.45 10.05 -12.82
CA ALA A 83 0.51 10.11 -11.71
C ALA A 83 0.43 11.53 -11.11
N ILE A 84 1.56 12.19 -10.89
CA ILE A 84 1.62 13.57 -10.38
C ILE A 84 0.94 14.53 -11.36
N ALA A 85 1.17 14.38 -12.67
CA ALA A 85 0.50 15.19 -13.68
C ALA A 85 -1.03 15.00 -13.63
N GLY A 86 -1.51 13.76 -13.48
CA GLY A 86 -2.93 13.47 -13.31
C GLY A 86 -3.53 14.11 -12.05
N ILE A 87 -2.83 14.04 -10.92
CA ILE A 87 -3.25 14.70 -9.66
C ILE A 87 -3.33 16.23 -9.85
N ALA A 88 -2.33 16.82 -10.50
CA ALA A 88 -2.30 18.26 -10.77
C ALA A 88 -3.47 18.71 -11.65
N LEU A 89 -3.87 17.90 -12.65
CA LEU A 89 -5.03 18.17 -13.50
C LEU A 89 -6.38 18.06 -12.76
N VAL A 90 -6.45 17.25 -11.70
CA VAL A 90 -7.66 17.13 -10.87
C VAL A 90 -7.75 18.27 -9.85
N LEU A 91 -6.60 18.77 -9.36
CA LEU A 91 -6.53 19.85 -8.37
C LEU A 91 -6.58 21.27 -8.97
N GLY A 92 -6.12 21.44 -10.21
CA GLY A 92 -6.16 22.70 -10.96
C GLY A 92 -7.51 22.94 -11.62
#